data_AF-A0AAV7KWN2-F1
#
_entry.id   AF-A0AAV7KWN2-F1
#
_cell.length_a   1.000
_cell.length_b   1.000
_cell.length_c   1.000
_cell.angle_alpha   90.00
_cell.angle_beta   90.00
_cell.angle_gamma   90.00
#
_symmetry.space_group_name_H-M   'P 1'
#
loop_
_entity.id
_entity.type
_entity.pdbx_description
1 polymer ?
#
loop_
_entity_poly.entity_id
_entity_poly.type
_entity_poly.pdbx_seq_one_letter_code
_entity_poly.pdbx_strand_id
1 'polypeptide(L)'
;MRRSPSRHPQLQQAMPWEQPKGPNHLHAFLETLFGALPMDSATIKQDNTTDIKGRMKDMNELGDREASLEQTCETQGEELDAHCHKILDLQDKNTELQYQVEDPENMSRTANIRIKGIPLQAARGNLEEYVRRLFHHVVLELALKEIILDRTHRAWGPATPQSRMI
;
A
#
# COMPACT_ATOMS: atom_id res chain seq x y z
N MET A 1 23.13 17.43 -14.29
CA MET A 1 24.07 17.86 -15.35
C MET A 1 23.64 17.28 -16.69
N ARG A 2 22.93 18.05 -17.52
CA ARG A 2 22.76 17.77 -18.97
C ARG A 2 22.81 19.11 -19.69
N ARG A 3 23.65 19.14 -20.73
CA ARG A 3 24.13 20.32 -21.45
C ARG A 3 23.07 20.84 -22.42
N SER A 4 22.87 22.15 -22.44
CA SER A 4 22.13 22.89 -23.46
C SER A 4 22.84 22.79 -24.82
N PRO A 5 22.12 22.64 -25.94
CA PRO A 5 22.65 22.99 -27.25
C PRO A 5 22.18 24.39 -27.63
N SER A 6 23.08 25.35 -27.46
CA SER A 6 23.05 26.68 -28.08
C SER A 6 23.03 26.53 -29.61
N ARG A 7 21.90 26.84 -30.24
CA ARG A 7 21.79 27.08 -31.69
C ARG A 7 21.56 28.56 -31.91
N HIS A 8 22.64 29.28 -32.20
CA HIS A 8 22.58 30.55 -32.91
C HIS A 8 22.24 30.24 -34.38
N PRO A 9 21.17 30.81 -34.94
CA PRO A 9 21.06 30.95 -36.39
C PRO A 9 21.99 32.07 -36.85
N GLN A 10 22.80 31.78 -37.85
CA GLN A 10 23.63 32.73 -38.57
C GLN A 10 22.76 33.86 -39.16
N LEU A 11 22.88 35.06 -38.61
CA LEU A 11 22.50 36.30 -39.28
C LEU A 11 23.61 36.66 -40.27
N GLN A 12 23.56 36.07 -41.47
CA GLN A 12 24.22 36.62 -42.65
C GLN A 12 23.26 36.54 -43.84
N GLN A 13 22.37 37.53 -43.91
CA GLN A 13 21.90 38.01 -45.20
C GLN A 13 22.40 39.43 -45.35
N ALA A 14 23.24 39.62 -46.37
CA ALA A 14 23.77 40.90 -46.77
C ALA A 14 22.61 41.83 -47.14
N MET A 15 22.50 42.96 -46.44
CA MET A 15 21.68 44.08 -46.89
C MET A 15 22.33 44.65 -48.16
N PRO A 16 21.62 44.75 -49.29
CA PRO A 16 22.12 45.50 -50.44
C PRO A 16 22.15 46.97 -50.03
N TRP A 17 23.36 47.52 -49.89
CA TRP A 17 23.59 48.95 -49.69
C TRP A 17 23.38 49.69 -51.03
N GLU A 18 22.20 49.57 -51.65
CA GLU A 18 21.89 50.46 -52.76
C GLU A 18 21.67 51.88 -52.21
N GLN A 19 22.52 52.82 -52.66
CA GLN A 19 22.35 54.24 -52.38
C GLN A 19 20.98 54.70 -52.89
N PRO A 20 20.15 55.34 -52.05
CA PRO A 20 18.81 55.75 -52.45
C PRO A 20 18.89 56.86 -53.51
N LYS A 21 18.51 56.53 -54.74
CA LYS A 21 18.35 57.50 -55.83
C LYS A 21 17.00 58.22 -55.65
N GLY A 22 17.03 59.33 -54.92
CA GLY A 22 16.00 60.36 -54.99
C GLY A 22 15.19 60.60 -53.70
N PRO A 23 14.59 61.79 -53.57
CA PRO A 23 13.93 62.28 -52.35
C PRO A 23 12.69 61.47 -51.93
N ASN A 24 12.16 60.59 -52.78
CA ASN A 24 10.96 59.79 -52.51
C ASN A 24 11.24 58.48 -51.77
N HIS A 25 12.50 58.02 -51.69
CA HIS A 25 12.84 56.77 -51.00
C HIS A 25 12.88 56.89 -49.48
N LEU A 26 13.21 58.07 -48.95
CA LEU A 26 13.15 58.31 -47.51
C LEU A 26 11.70 58.30 -47.00
N HIS A 27 10.77 58.85 -47.77
CA HIS A 27 9.34 58.81 -47.42
C HIS A 27 8.79 57.38 -47.46
N ALA A 28 9.11 56.60 -48.50
CA ALA A 28 8.71 55.20 -48.58
C ALA A 28 9.34 54.33 -47.48
N PHE A 29 10.62 54.56 -47.15
CA PHE A 29 11.29 53.86 -46.05
C PHE A 29 10.67 54.22 -44.70
N LEU A 30 10.40 55.50 -44.45
CA LEU A 30 9.74 55.95 -43.21
C LEU A 30 8.29 55.44 -43.13
N GLU A 31 7.51 55.44 -44.21
CA GLU A 31 6.17 54.82 -44.22
C GLU A 31 6.20 53.31 -44.05
N THR A 32 7.23 52.61 -44.52
CA THR A 32 7.35 51.16 -44.29
C THR A 32 7.75 50.87 -42.85
N LEU A 33 8.62 51.70 -42.26
CA LEU A 33 9.14 51.51 -40.90
C LEU A 33 8.14 51.97 -39.82
N PHE A 34 7.42 53.06 -40.06
CA PHE A 34 6.34 53.57 -39.20
C PHE A 34 4.97 52.95 -39.53
N GLY A 35 4.71 52.58 -40.78
CA GLY A 35 3.50 51.84 -41.18
C GLY A 35 3.54 50.35 -40.83
N ALA A 36 4.72 49.76 -40.59
CA ALA A 36 4.87 48.44 -39.97
C ALA A 36 4.79 48.46 -38.43
N LEU A 37 4.69 49.65 -37.82
CA LEU A 37 4.44 49.81 -36.39
C LEU A 37 3.10 50.49 -36.14
N PRO A 38 2.00 49.71 -36.20
CA PRO A 38 0.88 49.99 -35.32
C PRO A 38 0.36 48.68 -34.71
N MET A 39 1.10 48.13 -33.74
CA MET A 39 0.38 47.55 -32.60
C MET A 39 -0.04 48.75 -31.76
N ASP A 40 -1.26 49.22 -32.02
CA ASP A 40 -1.85 50.35 -31.33
C ASP A 40 -1.68 50.15 -29.83
N SER A 41 -1.20 51.16 -29.09
CA SER A 41 -0.96 51.02 -27.64
C SER A 41 -2.22 50.56 -26.89
N ALA A 42 -3.39 50.87 -27.44
CA ALA A 42 -4.69 50.38 -27.01
C ALA A 42 -4.81 48.84 -27.14
N THR A 43 -4.38 48.25 -28.27
CA THR A 43 -4.39 46.80 -28.51
C THR A 43 -3.48 46.07 -27.52
N ILE A 44 -2.25 46.57 -27.30
CA ILE A 44 -1.33 45.97 -26.31
C ILE A 44 -1.91 46.02 -24.89
N LYS A 45 -2.55 47.15 -24.52
CA LYS A 45 -3.21 47.28 -23.21
C LYS A 45 -4.41 46.33 -23.09
N GLN A 46 -5.18 46.15 -24.16
CA GLN A 46 -6.32 45.25 -24.19
C GLN A 46 -5.88 43.78 -24.07
N ASP A 47 -4.86 43.37 -24.82
CA ASP A 47 -4.29 42.01 -24.77
C ASP A 47 -3.75 41.71 -23.36
N ASN A 48 -2.93 42.62 -22.81
CA ASN A 48 -2.43 42.49 -21.44
C ASN A 48 -3.55 42.42 -20.39
N THR A 49 -4.63 43.20 -20.56
CA THR A 49 -5.78 43.15 -19.65
C THR A 49 -6.51 41.81 -19.74
N THR A 50 -6.60 41.24 -20.94
CA THR A 50 -7.26 39.95 -21.18
C THR A 50 -6.41 38.81 -20.60
N ASP A 51 -5.10 38.86 -20.80
CA ASP A 51 -4.15 37.91 -20.23
C ASP A 51 -4.13 37.96 -18.69
N ILE A 52 -4.14 39.16 -18.10
CA ILE A 52 -4.20 39.33 -16.64
C ILE A 52 -5.51 38.74 -16.11
N LYS A 53 -6.65 39.03 -16.75
CA LYS A 53 -7.95 38.44 -16.36
C LYS A 53 -7.95 36.92 -16.47
N GLY A 54 -7.37 36.36 -17.54
CA GLY A 54 -7.21 34.92 -17.72
C GLY A 54 -6.40 34.31 -16.57
N ARG A 55 -5.23 34.89 -16.26
CA ARG A 55 -4.39 34.43 -15.15
C ARG A 55 -5.05 34.56 -13.79
N MET A 56 -5.84 35.61 -13.56
CA MET A 56 -6.61 35.74 -12.31
C MET A 56 -7.67 34.66 -12.18
N LYS A 57 -8.32 34.27 -13.29
CA LYS A 57 -9.28 33.16 -13.31
C LYS A 57 -8.58 31.83 -12.99
N ASP A 58 -7.46 31.56 -13.65
CA ASP A 58 -6.67 30.34 -13.41
C ASP A 58 -6.17 30.27 -11.97
N MET A 59 -5.74 31.41 -11.40
CA MET A 59 -5.30 31.50 -10.01
C MET A 59 -6.43 31.20 -9.03
N ASN A 60 -7.64 31.70 -9.29
CA ASN A 60 -8.81 31.39 -8.46
C ASN A 60 -9.19 29.90 -8.57
N GLU A 61 -9.21 29.33 -9.77
CA GLU A 61 -9.50 27.90 -9.97
C GLU A 61 -8.47 27.00 -9.29
N LEU A 62 -7.19 27.41 -9.29
CA LEU A 62 -6.15 26.71 -8.54
C LEU A 62 -6.36 26.82 -7.03
N GLY A 63 -6.73 28.00 -6.52
CA GLY A 63 -7.05 28.20 -5.09
C GLY A 63 -8.23 27.33 -4.63
N ASP A 64 -9.30 27.24 -5.43
CA ASP A 64 -10.45 26.40 -5.13
C ASP A 64 -10.07 24.90 -5.10
N ARG A 65 -9.20 24.48 -6.03
CA ARG A 65 -8.67 23.10 -6.07
C ARG A 65 -7.76 22.80 -4.89
N GLU A 66 -6.91 23.73 -4.51
CA GLU A 66 -6.03 23.60 -3.34
C GLU A 66 -6.86 23.44 -2.06
N ALA A 67 -7.84 24.32 -1.84
CA ALA A 67 -8.74 24.23 -0.69
C ALA A 67 -9.51 22.89 -0.65
N SER A 68 -9.99 22.42 -1.80
CA SER A 68 -10.66 21.12 -1.90
C SER A 68 -9.73 19.95 -1.57
N LEU A 69 -8.47 20.02 -1.99
CA LEU A 69 -7.48 18.99 -1.70
C LEU A 69 -7.07 19.01 -0.22
N GLU A 70 -6.90 20.19 0.38
CA GLU A 70 -6.64 20.33 1.82
C GLU A 70 -7.76 19.70 2.64
N GLN A 71 -9.02 20.04 2.35
CA GLN A 71 -10.17 19.45 3.02
C GLN A 71 -10.24 17.93 2.86
N THR A 72 -9.91 17.42 1.66
CA THR A 72 -9.88 15.98 1.40
C THR A 72 -8.79 15.30 2.21
N CYS A 73 -7.60 15.91 2.30
CA CYS A 73 -6.48 15.39 3.09
C CYS A 73 -6.82 15.35 4.58
N GLU A 74 -7.45 16.41 5.11
CA GLU A 74 -7.90 16.45 6.50
C GLU A 74 -8.91 15.33 6.79
N THR A 75 -9.93 15.19 5.95
CA THR A 75 -10.96 14.14 6.10
C THR A 75 -10.33 12.74 6.05
N GLN A 76 -9.43 12.50 5.10
CA GLN A 76 -8.74 11.21 4.99
C GLN A 76 -7.80 10.95 6.19
N GLY A 77 -7.20 11.99 6.76
CA GLY A 77 -6.41 11.90 7.98
C GLY A 77 -7.26 11.44 9.18
N GLU A 78 -8.42 12.06 9.37
CA GLU A 78 -9.37 11.68 10.42
C GLU A 78 -9.89 10.23 10.25
N GLU A 79 -10.22 9.83 9.02
CA GLU A 79 -10.64 8.46 8.70
C GLU A 79 -9.52 7.44 8.99
N LEU A 80 -8.27 7.77 8.65
CA LEU A 80 -7.12 6.92 8.91
C LEU A 80 -6.91 6.71 10.41
N ASP A 81 -6.96 7.78 11.20
CA ASP A 81 -6.81 7.72 12.65
C ASP A 81 -7.92 6.88 13.29
N ALA A 82 -9.16 7.06 12.84
CA ALA A 82 -10.30 6.25 13.28
C ALA A 82 -10.12 4.76 12.94
N HIS A 83 -9.59 4.45 11.76
CA HIS A 83 -9.27 3.07 11.37
C HIS A 83 -8.13 2.48 12.20
N CYS A 84 -7.08 3.24 12.48
CA CYS A 84 -5.98 2.81 13.36
C CYS A 84 -6.49 2.43 14.75
N HIS A 85 -7.33 3.27 15.37
CA HIS A 85 -7.94 2.96 16.66
C HIS A 85 -8.79 1.69 16.61
N LYS A 86 -9.62 1.52 15.58
CA LYS A 86 -10.45 0.33 15.41
C LYS A 86 -9.62 -0.95 15.23
N ILE A 87 -8.48 -0.87 14.54
CA ILE A 87 -7.58 -2.02 14.38
C ILE A 87 -6.99 -2.42 15.73
N LEU A 88 -6.53 -1.46 16.54
CA LEU A 88 -6.01 -1.73 17.88
C LEU A 88 -7.07 -2.38 18.77
N ASP A 89 -8.28 -1.84 18.82
CA ASP A 89 -9.39 -2.42 19.58
C ASP A 89 -9.71 -3.86 19.16
N LEU A 90 -9.64 -4.15 17.85
CA LEU A 90 -9.88 -5.49 17.32
C LEU A 90 -8.73 -6.45 17.65
N GLN A 91 -7.48 -5.97 17.66
CA GLN A 91 -6.33 -6.76 18.06
C GLN A 91 -6.41 -7.15 19.53
N ASP A 92 -6.79 -6.21 20.40
CA ASP A 92 -6.97 -6.47 21.82
C ASP A 92 -8.08 -7.49 22.07
N LYS A 93 -9.23 -7.33 21.41
CA LYS A 93 -10.34 -8.30 21.48
C LYS A 93 -9.96 -9.67 20.96
N ASN A 94 -9.20 -9.75 19.88
CA ASN A 94 -8.75 -11.02 19.33
C ASN A 94 -7.81 -11.73 20.30
N THR A 95 -6.89 -10.98 20.90
CA THR A 95 -5.96 -11.51 21.92
C THR A 95 -6.71 -12.03 23.14
N GLU A 96 -7.69 -11.28 23.64
CA GLU A 96 -8.55 -11.70 24.75
C GLU A 96 -9.34 -12.97 24.41
N LEU A 97 -9.93 -13.04 23.22
CA LEU A 97 -10.65 -14.24 22.77
C LEU A 97 -9.72 -15.46 22.63
N GLN A 98 -8.47 -15.25 22.20
CA GLN A 98 -7.47 -16.33 22.14
C GLN A 98 -7.19 -16.88 23.53
N TYR A 99 -6.99 -16.03 24.53
CA TYR A 99 -6.82 -16.48 25.92
C TYR A 99 -8.04 -17.23 26.43
N GLN A 100 -9.25 -16.71 26.17
CA GLN A 100 -10.50 -17.36 26.56
C GLN A 100 -10.73 -18.72 25.89
N VAL A 101 -10.10 -19.00 24.75
CA VAL A 101 -10.16 -20.32 24.09
C VAL A 101 -9.03 -21.24 24.57
N GLU A 102 -7.84 -20.68 24.80
CA GLU A 102 -6.68 -21.46 25.24
C GLU A 102 -6.90 -22.08 26.64
N ASP A 103 -7.48 -21.34 27.58
CA ASP A 103 -7.75 -21.83 28.93
C ASP A 103 -8.68 -23.06 28.96
N PRO A 104 -9.88 -23.05 28.36
CA PRO A 104 -10.76 -24.23 28.34
C PRO A 104 -10.18 -25.36 27.50
N GLU A 105 -9.44 -25.09 26.43
CA GLU A 105 -8.74 -26.15 25.68
C GLU A 105 -7.67 -26.82 26.54
N ASN A 106 -6.91 -26.04 27.31
CA ASN A 106 -5.92 -26.56 28.24
C ASN A 106 -6.58 -27.35 29.37
N MET A 107 -7.63 -26.81 30.00
CA MET A 107 -8.41 -27.51 31.03
C MET A 107 -9.00 -28.83 30.52
N SER A 108 -9.52 -28.86 29.29
CA SER A 108 -10.02 -30.07 28.65
C SER A 108 -8.91 -31.10 28.38
N ARG A 109 -7.67 -30.64 28.14
CA ARG A 109 -6.52 -31.50 27.84
C ARG A 109 -5.71 -31.90 29.07
N THR A 110 -5.94 -31.33 30.24
CA THR A 110 -5.18 -31.64 31.48
C THR A 110 -5.22 -33.13 31.83
N ALA A 111 -6.35 -33.80 31.57
CA ALA A 111 -6.51 -35.24 31.82
C ALA A 111 -6.01 -36.12 30.65
N ASN A 112 -5.60 -35.54 29.53
CA ASN A 112 -5.21 -36.28 28.33
C ASN A 112 -3.74 -36.68 28.38
N ILE A 113 -3.47 -37.99 28.39
CA ILE A 113 -2.10 -38.53 28.33
C ILE A 113 -1.78 -38.94 26.88
N ARG A 114 -0.68 -38.42 26.33
CA ARG A 114 -0.16 -38.83 25.01
C ARG A 114 0.96 -39.85 25.16
N ILE A 115 0.71 -41.08 24.73
CA ILE A 115 1.70 -42.16 24.75
C ILE A 115 2.29 -42.32 23.34
N LYS A 116 3.62 -42.17 23.22
CA LYS A 116 4.37 -42.34 21.96
C LYS A 116 5.05 -43.71 21.92
N GLY A 117 5.32 -44.22 20.71
CA GLY A 117 6.06 -45.47 20.52
C GLY A 117 5.23 -46.76 20.61
N ILE A 118 3.90 -46.68 20.67
CA ILE A 118 3.04 -47.87 20.63
C ILE A 118 3.11 -48.52 19.24
N PRO A 119 3.48 -49.81 19.12
CA PRO A 119 3.51 -50.52 17.84
C PRO A 119 2.16 -50.46 17.12
N LEU A 120 2.16 -50.32 15.80
CA LEU A 120 0.92 -50.30 15.01
C LEU A 120 0.12 -51.60 15.14
N GLN A 121 0.82 -52.73 15.26
CA GLN A 121 0.23 -54.07 15.35
C GLN A 121 -0.56 -54.25 16.65
N ALA A 122 -0.08 -53.67 17.76
CA ALA A 122 -0.77 -53.66 19.04
C ALA A 122 -2.10 -52.88 18.99
N ALA A 123 -2.24 -51.95 18.03
CA ALA A 123 -3.42 -51.12 17.85
C ALA A 123 -4.48 -51.70 16.88
N ARG A 124 -4.22 -52.84 16.23
CA ARG A 124 -5.24 -53.55 15.44
C ARG A 124 -6.24 -54.33 16.33
N GLY A 125 -5.94 -54.46 17.62
CA GLY A 125 -6.83 -55.03 18.63
C GLY A 125 -7.47 -53.98 19.55
N ASN A 126 -7.81 -54.38 20.77
CA ASN A 126 -8.39 -53.51 21.80
C ASN A 126 -7.32 -52.57 22.40
N LEU A 127 -7.23 -51.35 21.88
CA LEU A 127 -6.26 -50.33 22.31
C LEU A 127 -6.41 -49.98 23.80
N GLU A 128 -7.64 -49.96 24.31
CA GLU A 128 -7.93 -49.67 25.71
C GLU A 128 -7.29 -50.73 26.62
N GLU A 129 -7.49 -52.01 26.30
CA GLU A 129 -6.92 -53.12 27.05
C GLU A 129 -5.38 -53.14 26.99
N TYR A 130 -4.81 -52.77 25.85
CA TYR A 130 -3.36 -52.60 25.74
C TYR A 130 -2.85 -51.49 26.68
N VAL A 131 -3.52 -50.34 26.70
CA VAL A 131 -3.14 -49.21 27.56
C VAL A 131 -3.31 -49.56 29.04
N ARG A 132 -4.40 -50.24 29.44
CA ARG A 132 -4.59 -50.73 30.82
C ARG A 132 -3.44 -51.66 31.25
N ARG A 133 -3.08 -52.64 30.40
CA ARG A 133 -1.95 -53.55 30.66
C ARG A 133 -0.62 -52.81 30.78
N LEU A 134 -0.39 -51.82 29.92
CA LEU A 134 0.82 -51.00 29.97
C LEU A 134 0.94 -50.26 31.30
N PHE A 135 -0.13 -49.61 31.77
CA PHE A 135 -0.11 -48.91 33.05
C PHE A 135 0.09 -49.86 34.24
N HIS A 136 -0.53 -51.05 34.23
CA HIS A 136 -0.29 -52.06 35.26
C HIS A 136 1.17 -52.54 35.30
N HIS A 137 1.84 -52.64 34.15
CA HIS A 137 3.25 -53.05 34.10
C HIS A 137 4.21 -51.93 34.55
N VAL A 138 3.90 -50.67 34.22
CA VAL A 138 4.81 -49.54 34.47
C VAL A 138 4.64 -48.98 35.88
N VAL A 139 3.43 -48.99 36.43
CA VAL A 139 3.13 -48.37 37.72
C VAL A 139 2.59 -49.42 38.69
N LEU A 140 3.50 -50.00 39.47
CA LEU A 140 3.20 -51.06 40.45
C LEU A 140 2.14 -50.63 41.48
N GLU A 141 2.10 -49.36 41.85
CA GLU A 141 1.12 -48.82 42.82
C GLU A 141 -0.30 -48.64 42.22
N LEU A 142 -0.43 -48.52 40.89
CA LEU A 142 -1.74 -48.45 40.23
C LEU A 142 -2.44 -49.81 40.19
N ALA A 143 -1.74 -50.92 40.45
CA ALA A 143 -2.37 -52.24 40.53
C ALA A 143 -3.45 -52.35 41.63
N LEU A 144 -3.45 -51.44 42.60
CA LEU A 144 -4.40 -51.39 43.71
C LEU A 144 -5.61 -50.47 43.46
N LYS A 145 -5.62 -49.68 42.38
CA LYS A 145 -6.72 -48.75 42.04
C LYS A 145 -7.21 -49.00 40.61
N GLU A 146 -8.52 -48.99 40.43
CA GLU A 146 -9.11 -49.12 39.10
C GLU A 146 -8.78 -47.88 38.24
N ILE A 147 -8.17 -48.13 37.07
CA ILE A 147 -7.91 -47.08 36.07
C ILE A 147 -9.15 -46.96 35.18
N ILE A 148 -9.82 -45.80 35.26
CA ILE A 148 -10.95 -45.47 34.41
C ILE A 148 -10.41 -44.71 33.19
N LEU A 149 -10.64 -45.27 32.00
CA LEU A 149 -10.30 -44.64 30.72
C LEU A 149 -11.60 -44.18 30.05
N ASP A 150 -11.75 -42.87 29.83
CA ASP A 150 -12.94 -42.31 29.19
C ASP A 150 -12.91 -42.50 27.66
N ARG A 151 -11.80 -42.11 27.02
CA ARG A 151 -11.61 -42.28 25.58
C ARG A 151 -10.17 -42.64 25.24
N THR A 152 -10.01 -43.73 24.48
CA THR A 152 -8.71 -44.17 23.94
C THR A 152 -8.76 -44.16 22.42
N HIS A 153 -7.87 -43.40 21.81
CA HIS A 153 -7.76 -43.33 20.35
C HIS A 153 -6.33 -43.03 19.94
N ARG A 154 -5.97 -43.39 18.70
CA ARG A 154 -4.74 -42.87 18.10
C ARG A 154 -4.99 -41.46 17.60
N ALA A 155 -4.14 -40.53 18.02
CA ALA A 155 -4.07 -39.23 17.37
C ALA A 155 -3.52 -39.45 15.94
N TRP A 156 -4.34 -39.13 14.94
CA TRP A 156 -3.87 -39.03 13.56
C TRP A 156 -3.12 -37.71 13.46
N GLY A 157 -1.83 -37.74 13.80
CA GLY A 157 -0.96 -36.58 13.61
C GLY A 157 -0.80 -36.25 12.13
N PRO A 158 -0.33 -35.04 11.77
CA PRO A 158 0.12 -34.76 10.42
C PRO A 158 1.17 -35.82 10.04
N ALA A 159 1.02 -36.43 8.86
CA ALA A 159 1.90 -37.50 8.40
C ALA A 159 3.36 -37.06 8.55
N THR A 160 4.08 -37.68 9.49
CA THR A 160 5.52 -37.47 9.58
C THR A 160 6.15 -37.96 8.28
N PRO A 161 7.23 -37.33 7.78
CA PRO A 161 7.86 -37.73 6.51
C PRO A 161 8.28 -39.21 6.49
N GLN A 162 8.52 -39.81 7.65
CA GLN A 162 8.80 -41.25 7.81
C GLN A 162 7.59 -42.15 7.50
N SER A 163 6.35 -41.68 7.66
CA SER A 163 5.14 -42.43 7.30
C SER A 163 4.85 -42.46 5.79
N ARG A 164 5.63 -41.74 4.96
CA ARG A 164 5.49 -41.74 3.49
C ARG A 164 6.46 -42.68 2.76
N MET A 165 7.31 -43.40 3.49
CA MET A 165 8.31 -44.31 2.90
C MET A 165 7.96 -45.80 3.03
N ILE A 166 6.70 -46.13 3.34
CA ILE A 166 6.19 -47.51 3.37
C ILE A 166 5.04 -47.62 2.39
#